data_AF-A0A7S2JIE9-F1
#
_entry.id   AF-A0A7S2JIE9-F1
#
_cell.length_a   1.000
_cell.length_b   1.000
_cell.length_c   1.000
_cell.angle_alpha   90.00
_cell.angle_beta   90.00
_cell.angle_gamma   90.00
#
_symmetry.space_group_name_H-M   'P 1'
#
loop_
_entity.id
_entity.type
_entity.pdbx_description
1 polymer ?
#
loop_
_entity_poly.entity_id
_entity_poly.type
_entity_poly.pdbx_seq_one_letter_code
_entity_poly.pdbx_strand_id
1 'polypeptide(L)'
;AGKLAMPSATQTQAEKRKLEEAEVPEGPKPPKAHKASGEERIAILDAGSQFGKVIDRRVRELKVFSEIVPLGTPAADLLRDGYSALIISGGPGTANAEDAPAYDP
;
A
#
# COMPACT_ATOMS: atom_id res chain seq x y z
N ALA A 1 -59.86 -14.73 32.90
CA ALA A 1 -58.73 -15.64 32.59
C ALA A 1 -58.87 -16.12 31.16
N GLY A 2 -58.01 -15.65 30.26
CA GLY A 2 -57.99 -16.06 28.85
C GLY A 2 -56.56 -16.05 28.35
N LYS A 3 -56.04 -17.23 27.99
CA LYS A 3 -54.72 -17.42 27.36
C LYS A 3 -54.82 -17.04 25.88
N LEU A 4 -53.87 -16.26 25.38
CA LEU A 4 -53.48 -16.14 23.96
C LEU A 4 -51.96 -15.99 23.97
N ALA A 5 -51.21 -17.08 23.84
CA ALA A 5 -50.67 -17.62 22.59
C ALA A 5 -49.66 -16.65 21.93
N MET A 6 -48.36 -16.97 22.08
CA MET A 6 -47.27 -16.44 21.25
C MET A 6 -47.47 -16.92 19.79
N PRO A 7 -46.99 -16.16 18.80
CA PRO A 7 -45.92 -16.74 18.00
C PRO A 7 -44.79 -15.77 17.62
N SER A 8 -43.60 -16.37 17.61
CA SER A 8 -42.35 -15.97 16.96
C SER A 8 -42.52 -15.38 15.55
N ALA A 9 -41.80 -14.28 15.30
CA ALA A 9 -41.15 -13.99 14.01
C ALA A 9 -39.98 -13.05 14.32
N THR A 10 -38.78 -13.60 14.57
CA THR A 10 -37.74 -13.64 13.54
C THR A 10 -37.76 -12.36 12.72
N GLN A 11 -37.21 -11.27 13.26
CA GLN A 11 -36.76 -10.19 12.39
C GLN A 11 -35.66 -10.78 11.50
N THR A 12 -36.07 -10.89 10.25
CA THR A 12 -35.46 -11.57 9.14
C THR A 12 -34.05 -11.07 8.91
N GLN A 13 -33.13 -12.00 8.67
CA GLN A 13 -31.73 -11.78 8.29
C GLN A 13 -31.56 -11.07 6.93
N ALA A 14 -32.57 -10.35 6.45
CA ALA A 14 -32.64 -9.78 5.11
C ALA A 14 -32.20 -8.30 5.02
N GLU A 15 -32.16 -7.55 6.13
CA GLU A 15 -31.99 -6.08 6.06
C GLU A 15 -30.58 -5.56 6.43
N LYS A 16 -29.64 -6.46 6.77
CA LYS A 16 -28.21 -6.10 6.90
C LYS A 16 -27.36 -6.55 5.71
N ARG A 17 -27.99 -7.03 4.64
CA ARG A 17 -27.38 -7.31 3.33
C ARG A 17 -27.52 -6.11 2.40
N LYS A 18 -27.09 -4.94 2.85
CA LYS A 18 -26.86 -3.78 1.97
C LYS A 18 -25.85 -2.78 2.58
N LEU A 19 -24.79 -3.31 3.15
CA LEU A 19 -23.48 -2.67 3.10
C LEU A 19 -22.62 -3.62 2.27
N GLU A 20 -22.95 -3.54 0.99
CA GLU A 20 -22.25 -4.01 -0.18
C GLU A 20 -20.79 -3.56 -0.05
N GLU A 21 -19.92 -4.51 0.27
CA GLU A 21 -18.81 -4.84 -0.61
C GLU A 21 -18.17 -3.59 -1.26
N ALA A 22 -17.52 -2.77 -0.44
CA ALA A 22 -16.35 -2.07 -0.93
C ALA A 22 -15.31 -3.16 -1.19
N GLU A 23 -15.43 -3.79 -2.35
CA GLU A 23 -14.36 -4.53 -3.00
C GLU A 23 -13.16 -3.61 -2.93
N VAL A 24 -12.27 -3.90 -1.99
CA VAL A 24 -10.95 -3.27 -1.95
C VAL A 24 -10.40 -3.60 -3.33
N PRO A 25 -10.21 -2.62 -4.23
CA PRO A 25 -9.70 -2.93 -5.56
C PRO A 25 -8.42 -3.69 -5.31
N GLU A 26 -8.34 -4.93 -5.81
CA GLU A 26 -7.12 -5.73 -5.68
C GLU A 26 -6.00 -4.85 -6.23
N GLY A 27 -5.22 -4.26 -5.32
CA GLY A 27 -4.06 -3.47 -5.67
C GLY A 27 -3.18 -4.32 -6.60
N PRO A 28 -2.34 -3.68 -7.43
CA PRO A 28 -1.53 -4.39 -8.40
C PRO A 28 -0.87 -5.59 -7.72
N LYS A 29 -1.28 -6.79 -8.14
CA LYS A 29 -0.81 -8.05 -7.57
C LYS A 29 0.71 -7.96 -7.46
N PRO A 30 1.32 -8.17 -6.27
CA PRO A 30 2.73 -7.92 -6.07
C PRO A 30 3.50 -8.61 -7.20
N PRO A 31 4.45 -7.92 -7.84
CA PRO A 31 5.13 -8.45 -9.00
C PRO A 31 5.65 -9.84 -8.65
N LYS A 32 5.27 -10.83 -9.49
CA LYS A 32 5.66 -12.23 -9.32
C LYS A 32 7.16 -12.26 -9.02
N ALA A 33 7.55 -12.99 -7.97
CA ALA A 33 8.94 -13.11 -7.50
C ALA A 33 9.94 -12.96 -8.65
N HIS A 34 10.65 -11.83 -8.68
CA HIS A 34 11.58 -11.51 -9.75
C HIS A 34 12.58 -12.67 -9.87
N LYS A 35 12.52 -13.43 -10.97
CA LYS A 35 13.59 -14.37 -11.31
C LYS A 35 14.83 -13.53 -11.59
N ALA A 36 15.94 -13.87 -10.94
CA ALA A 36 17.25 -13.21 -10.97
C ALA A 36 17.93 -13.22 -12.35
N SER A 37 17.27 -12.69 -13.39
CA SER A 37 17.79 -12.60 -14.76
C SER A 37 17.94 -11.16 -15.25
N GLY A 38 17.59 -10.15 -14.44
CA GLY A 38 17.88 -8.74 -14.67
C GLY A 38 18.51 -8.15 -13.40
N GLU A 39 19.35 -7.12 -13.55
CA GLU A 39 19.98 -6.43 -12.42
C GLU A 39 18.90 -5.97 -11.43
N GLU A 40 18.98 -6.42 -10.18
CA GLU A 40 18.03 -6.02 -9.14
C GLU A 40 18.19 -4.52 -8.87
N ARG A 41 17.11 -3.75 -9.10
CA ARG A 41 17.06 -2.31 -8.88
C ARG A 41 15.99 -1.98 -7.85
N ILE A 42 16.33 -1.15 -6.88
CA ILE A 42 15.43 -0.71 -5.80
C ILE A 42 15.19 0.79 -5.91
N ALA A 43 13.92 1.20 -5.89
CA ALA A 43 13.55 2.61 -5.77
C ALA A 43 13.32 2.97 -4.30
N ILE A 44 13.93 4.07 -3.85
CA ILE A 44 13.75 4.62 -2.52
C ILE A 44 12.88 5.87 -2.65
N LEU A 45 11.62 5.75 -2.29
CA LEU A 45 10.65 6.84 -2.25
C LEU A 45 10.89 7.69 -1.00
N ASP A 46 11.39 8.90 -1.19
CA ASP A 46 11.70 9.80 -0.08
C ASP A 46 10.50 10.69 0.27
N ALA A 47 9.98 10.50 1.49
CA ALA A 47 8.90 11.30 2.07
C ALA A 47 9.41 12.42 2.99
N GLY A 48 10.71 12.76 2.90
CA GLY A 48 11.33 13.82 3.69
C GLY A 48 11.99 13.32 4.99
N SER A 49 12.35 12.04 5.08
CA SER A 49 13.17 11.58 6.19
C SER A 49 14.63 12.01 6.01
N GLN A 50 15.34 12.05 7.13
CA GLN A 50 16.80 12.08 7.13
C GLN A 50 17.44 10.75 6.68
N PHE A 51 16.64 9.70 6.40
CA PHE A 51 17.13 8.33 6.20
C PHE A 51 17.36 7.95 4.74
N GLY A 52 16.87 8.69 3.75
CA GLY A 52 16.97 8.31 2.32
C GLY A 52 18.39 7.92 1.89
N LYS A 53 19.40 8.72 2.26
CA LYS A 53 20.82 8.45 1.95
C LYS A 53 21.42 7.28 2.76
N VAL A 54 20.95 7.06 3.98
CA VAL A 54 21.40 5.95 4.83
C VAL A 54 20.87 4.62 4.28
N ILE A 55 19.61 4.63 3.82
CA ILE A 55 18.99 3.50 3.14
C ILE A 55 19.72 3.20 1.83
N ASP A 56 19.96 4.19 0.98
CA ASP A 56 20.73 4.02 -0.28
C ASP A 56 22.11 3.39 -0.01
N ARG A 57 22.85 3.90 0.98
CA ARG A 57 24.12 3.30 1.40
C ARG A 57 23.95 1.84 1.80
N ARG A 58 22.94 1.51 2.60
CA ARG A 58 22.73 0.13 3.07
C ARG A 58 22.37 -0.82 1.93
N VAL A 59 21.59 -0.36 0.95
CA VAL A 59 21.26 -1.14 -0.25
C VAL A 59 22.50 -1.35 -1.13
N ARG A 60 23.33 -0.31 -1.31
CA ARG A 60 24.60 -0.43 -2.04
C ARG A 60 25.60 -1.36 -1.36
N GLU A 61 25.63 -1.41 -0.02
CA GLU A 61 26.44 -2.39 0.74
C GLU A 61 26.03 -3.84 0.43
N LEU A 62 24.77 -4.07 0.03
CA LEU A 62 24.26 -5.36 -0.42
C LEU A 62 24.53 -5.63 -1.92
N LYS A 63 25.25 -4.74 -2.61
CA LYS A 63 25.56 -4.80 -4.04
C LYS A 63 24.32 -4.76 -4.95
N VAL A 64 23.24 -4.15 -4.48
CA VAL A 64 22.01 -3.95 -5.25
C VAL A 64 21.97 -2.51 -5.74
N PHE A 65 21.52 -2.29 -6.98
CA PHE A 65 21.37 -0.93 -7.51
C PHE A 65 20.21 -0.23 -6.79
N SER A 66 20.42 1.02 -6.39
CA SER A 66 19.35 1.85 -5.82
C SER A 66 19.37 3.26 -6.36
N GLU A 67 18.18 3.86 -6.35
CA GLU A 67 17.93 5.24 -6.75
C GLU A 67 16.93 5.88 -5.80
N ILE A 68 17.19 7.12 -5.39
CA ILE A 68 16.28 7.90 -4.55
C ILE A 68 15.37 8.71 -5.47
N VAL A 69 14.07 8.49 -5.33
CA VAL A 69 13.02 9.13 -6.14
C VAL A 69 12.01 9.86 -5.23
N PRO A 70 11.35 10.93 -5.72
CA PRO A 70 10.31 11.62 -4.96
C PRO A 70 9.13 10.70 -4.61
N LEU A 71 8.51 10.88 -3.44
CA LEU A 71 7.32 10.10 -3.05
C LEU A 71 6.17 10.18 -4.05
N GLY A 72 5.98 11.33 -4.70
CA GLY A 72 4.93 11.55 -5.71
C GLY A 72 5.23 10.96 -7.10
N THR A 73 6.22 10.08 -7.23
CA THR A 73 6.52 9.43 -8.51
C THR A 73 5.38 8.48 -8.88
N PRO A 74 4.77 8.60 -10.07
CA PRO A 74 3.66 7.74 -10.48
C PRO A 74 4.03 6.26 -10.48
N ALA A 75 3.11 5.40 -10.04
CA ALA A 75 3.34 3.95 -10.01
C ALA A 75 3.64 3.39 -11.41
N ALA A 76 3.05 3.97 -12.46
CA ALA A 76 3.30 3.59 -13.84
C ALA A 76 4.75 3.82 -14.28
N ASP A 77 5.39 4.90 -13.80
CA ASP A 77 6.79 5.19 -14.11
C ASP A 77 7.71 4.20 -13.38
N LEU A 78 7.44 3.92 -12.10
CA LEU A 78 8.20 2.95 -11.30
C LEU A 78 8.13 1.54 -11.90
N LEU A 79 6.96 1.14 -12.41
CA LEU A 79 6.76 -0.14 -13.10
C LEU A 79 7.49 -0.18 -14.45
N ARG A 80 7.43 0.92 -15.22
CA ARG A 80 8.13 1.03 -16.52
C ARG A 80 9.64 0.94 -16.36
N ASP A 81 10.18 1.57 -15.32
CA ASP A 81 11.61 1.64 -15.04
C ASP A 81 12.15 0.32 -14.47
N GLY A 82 11.27 -0.64 -14.18
CA GLY A 82 11.63 -2.02 -13.86
C GLY A 82 12.20 -2.20 -12.45
N TYR A 83 11.79 -1.38 -11.48
CA TYR A 83 12.21 -1.57 -10.10
C TYR A 83 11.69 -2.89 -9.54
N SER A 84 12.60 -3.66 -8.96
CA SER A 84 12.29 -4.97 -8.37
C SER A 84 11.64 -4.84 -6.99
N ALA A 85 11.92 -3.76 -6.28
CA ALA A 85 11.35 -3.45 -4.97
C ALA A 85 11.32 -1.94 -4.69
N LEU A 86 10.49 -1.55 -3.72
CA LEU A 86 10.29 -0.19 -3.27
C LEU A 86 10.60 -0.07 -1.77
N ILE A 87 11.28 1.00 -1.38
CA ILE A 87 11.50 1.37 0.02
C ILE A 87 10.93 2.77 0.22
N ILE A 88 10.02 2.94 1.17
CA ILE A 88 9.49 4.25 1.55
C ILE A 88 10.25 4.73 2.79
N SER A 89 11.00 5.84 2.68
CA SER A 89 11.94 6.31 3.71
C SER A 89 11.24 6.84 4.99
N GLY A 90 9.98 7.24 4.87
CA GLY A 90 9.22 7.91 5.92
C GLY A 90 9.57 9.40 6.03
N GLY A 91 9.00 10.07 7.03
CA GLY A 91 9.25 11.48 7.35
C GLY A 91 8.84 11.76 8.80
N PRO A 92 9.15 12.94 9.35
CA PRO A 92 8.76 13.29 10.73
C PRO A 92 7.25 13.56 10.88
N GLY A 93 6.55 13.78 9.76
CA GLY A 93 5.13 14.08 9.71
C GLY A 93 4.23 12.85 9.83
N THR A 94 2.93 13.10 10.06
CA THR A 94 1.90 12.05 10.11
C THR A 94 1.35 11.82 8.70
N ALA A 95 1.15 10.57 8.30
CA ALA A 95 0.67 10.20 6.96
C ALA A 95 -0.69 10.84 6.57
N ASN A 96 -1.53 11.13 7.56
CA ASN A 96 -2.87 11.69 7.37
C ASN A 96 -2.95 13.20 7.66
N ALA A 97 -1.82 13.89 7.83
CA ALA A 97 -1.82 15.32 8.04
C ALA A 97 -2.13 16.07 6.74
N GLU A 98 -2.71 17.27 6.83
CA GLU A 98 -3.05 18.08 5.65
C GLU A 98 -1.80 18.53 4.86
N ASP A 99 -0.65 18.61 5.53
CA ASP A 99 0.66 18.93 4.97
C ASP A 99 1.49 17.69 4.59
N ALA A 100 0.88 16.49 4.65
CA ALA A 100 1.56 15.26 4.30
C ALA A 100 2.03 15.29 2.82
N PRO A 101 3.22 14.73 2.51
CA PRO A 101 3.68 14.66 1.13
C PRO A 101 2.70 13.87 0.27
N ALA A 102 2.33 14.43 -0.89
CA ALA A 102 1.44 13.78 -1.83
C ALA A 102 2.09 12.51 -2.41
N TYR A 103 1.28 11.45 -2.56
CA TYR A 103 1.66 10.18 -3.18
C TYR A 103 0.57 9.73 -4.17
N ASP A 104 0.93 8.87 -5.11
CA ASP A 104 0.00 8.26 -6.07
C ASP A 104 -0.87 7.21 -5.34
N PRO A 105 -2.23 7.35 -5.32
CA PRO A 105 -3.13 6.50 -4.55
C PRO A 105 -3.36 5.10 -5.13
#